data_AF-A0ABD1CBV5-F1
#
_entry.id   AF-A0ABD1CBV5-F1
#
_cell.length_a   1.000
_cell.length_b   1.000
_cell.length_c   1.000
_cell.angle_alpha   90.00
_cell.angle_beta   90.00
_cell.angle_gamma   90.00
#
_symmetry.space_group_name_H-M   'P 1'
#
loop_
_entity.id
_entity.type
_entity.pdbx_description
1 polymer ?
#
loop_
_entity_poly.entity_id
_entity_poly.type
_entity_poly.pdbx_seq_one_letter_code
_entity_poly.pdbx_strand_id
1 'polypeptide(L)'
;MSDQPSSTSDLSDKDRLRIEANRQRALNLRLARLTAHPYGAAKSRPPETAVAVKSHGVNVIKVSGSKFIDSGGGFLIEQRTGGSKEDEPTVDEKEPEVDSVPLPVEFDECLECGDRFADSWLMATFGYKEYLLKDCDLDKREPVLKFISRKNPHNVRWGEMKLYLHIQIEERALQVWGSEENLVKEKELRDEKREVTKVKKYNKRLKELRMDMRSSLYDKRETSKAHTHSWDEDEVYNEEEDTYTRKCESCGHQETYEKM
;
A
#
# COMPACT_ATOMS: atom_id res chain seq x y z
N MET A 1 -32.59 -29.75 45.91
CA MET A 1 -31.75 -30.96 45.71
C MET A 1 -32.47 -31.73 44.62
N SER A 2 -31.98 -31.79 43.39
CA SER A 2 -30.69 -32.36 43.03
C SER A 2 -30.22 -31.86 41.66
N ASP A 3 -28.97 -31.38 41.58
CA ASP A 3 -28.25 -31.16 40.33
C ASP A 3 -27.79 -32.50 39.75
N GLN A 4 -28.01 -32.71 38.45
CA GLN A 4 -27.43 -33.80 37.66
C GLN A 4 -26.25 -33.23 36.86
N PRO A 5 -25.04 -33.81 36.93
CA PRO A 5 -23.90 -33.34 36.16
C PRO A 5 -24.04 -33.76 34.69
N SER A 6 -23.88 -32.79 33.78
CA SER A 6 -23.85 -33.00 32.34
C SER A 6 -22.58 -33.73 31.90
N SER A 7 -22.76 -34.81 31.15
CA SER A 7 -21.70 -35.65 30.59
C SER A 7 -20.84 -34.87 29.59
N THR A 8 -19.60 -34.56 29.94
CA THR A 8 -18.58 -34.08 29.01
C THR A 8 -18.08 -35.27 28.18
N SER A 9 -18.28 -35.23 26.87
CA SER A 9 -17.78 -36.25 25.95
C SER A 9 -16.24 -36.26 25.93
N ASP A 10 -15.65 -37.39 26.31
CA ASP A 10 -14.21 -37.62 26.24
C ASP A 10 -13.76 -37.71 24.77
N LEU A 11 -13.03 -36.69 24.32
CA LEU A 11 -12.41 -36.66 23.00
C LEU A 11 -11.50 -37.88 22.79
N SER A 12 -11.59 -38.52 21.62
CA SER A 12 -10.73 -39.64 21.24
C SER A 12 -9.25 -39.23 21.25
N ASP A 13 -8.35 -40.15 21.58
CA ASP A 13 -6.91 -39.87 21.62
C ASP A 13 -6.37 -39.39 20.27
N LYS A 14 -6.98 -39.83 19.16
CA LYS A 14 -6.68 -39.32 17.81
C LYS A 14 -7.04 -37.83 17.66
N ASP A 15 -8.15 -37.41 18.26
CA ASP A 15 -8.59 -36.02 18.23
C ASP A 15 -7.72 -35.14 19.14
N ARG A 16 -7.33 -35.66 20.30
CA ARG A 16 -6.37 -34.99 21.20
C ARG A 16 -5.03 -34.75 20.51
N LEU A 17 -4.49 -35.75 19.81
CA LEU A 17 -3.24 -35.61 19.03
C LEU A 17 -3.37 -34.60 17.89
N ARG A 18 -4.52 -34.58 17.21
CA ARG A 18 -4.79 -33.61 16.14
C ARG A 18 -4.90 -32.18 16.68
N ILE A 19 -5.58 -32.00 17.81
CA ILE A 19 -5.70 -30.72 18.51
C ILE A 19 -4.34 -30.23 18.97
N GLU A 20 -3.51 -31.13 19.52
CA GLU A 20 -2.16 -30.80 19.97
C GLU A 20 -1.23 -30.43 18.81
N ALA A 21 -1.27 -31.16 17.70
CA ALA A 21 -0.51 -30.82 16.49
C ALA A 21 -0.93 -29.47 15.91
N ASN A 22 -2.24 -29.18 15.83
CA ASN A 22 -2.75 -27.88 15.39
C ASN A 22 -2.34 -26.75 16.34
N ARG A 23 -2.37 -27.00 17.66
CA ARG A 23 -1.93 -26.04 18.69
C ARG A 23 -0.45 -25.73 18.54
N GLN A 24 0.40 -26.74 18.37
CA GLN A 24 1.84 -26.56 18.15
C GLN A 24 2.14 -25.79 16.86
N ARG A 25 1.43 -26.10 15.76
CA ARG A 25 1.59 -25.39 14.48
C ARG A 25 1.20 -23.91 14.59
N ALA A 26 0.10 -23.60 15.30
CA ALA A 26 -0.34 -22.24 15.55
C ALA A 26 0.66 -21.45 16.42
N LEU A 27 1.24 -22.09 17.44
CA LEU A 27 2.29 -21.48 18.28
C LEU A 27 3.55 -21.17 17.47
N ASN A 28 4.00 -22.11 16.62
CA ASN A 28 5.16 -21.90 15.76
C ASN A 28 4.95 -20.78 14.72
N LEU A 29 3.75 -20.69 14.12
CA LEU A 29 3.41 -19.58 13.22
C LEU A 29 3.41 -18.22 13.95
N ARG A 30 2.94 -18.18 15.20
CA ARG A 30 2.95 -16.97 16.02
C ARG A 30 4.38 -16.54 16.39
N LEU A 31 5.24 -17.48 16.77
CA LEU A 31 6.65 -17.22 17.05
C LEU A 31 7.39 -16.76 15.79
N ALA A 32 7.18 -17.42 14.65
CA ALA A 32 7.81 -17.04 13.38
C ALA A 32 7.43 -15.62 12.95
N ARG A 33 6.17 -15.20 13.13
CA ARG A 33 5.72 -13.83 12.86
C ARG A 33 6.35 -12.80 13.80
N LEU A 34 6.63 -13.17 15.05
CA LEU A 34 7.34 -12.29 16.00
C LEU A 34 8.83 -12.17 15.66
N THR A 35 9.45 -13.23 15.13
CA THR A 35 10.88 -13.22 14.74
C THR A 35 11.14 -12.61 13.36
N ALA A 36 10.15 -12.60 12.46
CA ALA A 36 10.31 -12.17 11.07
C ALA A 36 10.15 -10.65 10.86
N HIS A 37 10.48 -9.82 11.85
CA HIS A 37 10.74 -8.40 11.61
C HIS A 37 12.26 -8.20 11.47
N PRO A 38 12.79 -7.99 10.25
CA PRO A 38 14.24 -8.02 9.98
C PRO A 38 15.03 -6.81 10.54
N TYR A 39 14.44 -6.00 11.42
CA TYR A 39 15.08 -4.80 12.01
C TYR A 39 14.77 -4.59 13.51
N GLY A 40 14.40 -5.64 14.25
CA GLY A 40 14.02 -5.55 15.66
C GLY A 40 15.09 -6.04 16.65
N ALA A 41 16.34 -5.57 16.56
CA ALA A 41 17.37 -5.95 17.52
C ALA A 41 18.30 -4.78 17.89
N ALA A 42 17.78 -3.80 18.63
CA ALA A 42 18.59 -3.02 19.57
C ALA A 42 17.71 -2.28 20.59
N LYS A 43 18.05 -2.49 21.88
CA LYS A 43 17.67 -1.73 23.09
C LYS A 43 16.34 -2.08 23.76
N SER A 44 16.51 -2.77 24.89
CA SER A 44 15.56 -3.00 25.99
C SER A 44 15.07 -1.70 26.63
N ARG A 45 13.76 -1.54 26.80
CA ARG A 45 13.08 -0.61 27.74
C ARG A 45 11.79 -1.29 28.25
N PRO A 46 11.39 -1.12 29.53
CA PRO A 46 10.38 -2.00 30.16
C PRO A 46 8.95 -1.70 29.66
N PRO A 47 7.97 -2.62 29.87
CA PRO A 47 6.65 -2.48 29.27
C PRO A 47 5.80 -1.46 30.02
N GLU A 48 5.47 -0.35 29.37
CA GLU A 48 4.38 0.54 29.81
C GLU A 48 3.04 -0.11 29.45
N THR A 49 2.33 -0.60 30.46
CA THR A 49 1.07 -1.32 30.33
C THR A 49 -0.08 -0.38 29.95
N ALA A 50 -0.75 -0.68 28.84
CA ALA A 50 -2.01 -0.03 28.46
C ALA A 50 -3.13 -0.38 29.44
N VAL A 51 -3.84 0.63 29.95
CA VAL A 51 -4.98 0.45 30.86
C VAL A 51 -6.28 0.59 30.07
N ALA A 52 -7.06 -0.48 30.00
CA ALA A 52 -8.40 -0.45 29.40
C ALA A 52 -9.40 0.10 30.43
N VAL A 53 -10.06 1.21 30.12
CA VAL A 53 -11.09 1.81 30.99
C VAL A 53 -12.44 1.72 30.28
N LYS A 54 -13.41 1.06 30.90
CA LYS A 54 -14.80 1.04 30.41
C LYS A 54 -15.52 2.30 30.87
N SER A 55 -15.79 3.22 29.97
CA SER A 55 -16.68 4.36 30.23
C SER A 55 -17.78 4.42 29.18
N HIS A 56 -19.04 4.41 29.63
CA HIS A 56 -20.24 4.63 28.80
C HIS A 56 -20.29 3.87 27.46
N GLY A 57 -20.10 2.55 27.49
CA GLY A 57 -20.39 1.67 26.34
C GLY A 57 -19.40 1.72 25.17
N VAL A 58 -18.30 2.48 25.28
CA VAL A 58 -17.26 2.58 24.23
C VAL A 58 -15.93 2.07 24.78
N ASN A 59 -15.25 1.20 24.02
CA ASN A 59 -13.92 0.69 24.39
C ASN A 59 -12.86 1.74 24.08
N VAL A 60 -12.30 2.36 25.13
CA VAL A 60 -11.30 3.42 25.03
C VAL A 60 -9.97 2.92 25.58
N ILE A 61 -8.92 3.03 24.77
CA ILE A 61 -7.55 2.67 25.15
C ILE A 61 -6.75 3.95 25.32
N LYS A 62 -6.09 4.11 26.47
CA LYS A 62 -5.21 5.25 26.74
C LYS A 62 -3.76 4.80 26.68
N VAL A 63 -3.00 5.34 25.73
CA VAL A 63 -1.56 5.10 25.58
C VAL A 63 -0.87 6.46 25.56
N SER A 64 0.12 6.65 26.44
CA SER A 64 0.97 7.85 26.50
C SER A 64 0.23 9.20 26.41
N GLY A 65 -0.96 9.30 27.04
CA GLY A 65 -1.75 10.54 27.09
C GLY A 65 -2.83 10.68 26.00
N SER A 66 -2.70 10.00 24.86
CA SER A 66 -3.70 9.98 23.80
C SER A 66 -4.81 8.97 24.08
N LYS A 67 -6.07 9.36 23.84
CA LYS A 67 -7.24 8.48 23.94
C LYS A 67 -7.60 7.96 22.55
N PHE A 68 -7.66 6.64 22.44
CA PHE A 68 -8.03 5.94 21.22
C PHE A 68 -9.37 5.24 21.38
N ILE A 69 -10.23 5.36 20.37
CA ILE A 69 -11.55 4.74 20.34
C ILE A 69 -11.56 3.61 19.31
N ASP A 70 -11.96 2.41 19.73
CA ASP A 70 -12.18 1.30 18.82
C ASP A 70 -13.55 1.43 18.14
N SER A 71 -13.55 1.68 16.83
CA SER A 71 -14.75 1.82 16.01
C SER A 71 -15.32 0.46 15.55
N GLY A 72 -14.68 -0.66 15.90
CA GLY A 72 -15.08 -2.01 15.48
C GLY A 72 -14.68 -2.36 14.04
N GLY A 73 -14.00 -1.46 13.32
CA GLY A 73 -13.53 -1.63 11.94
C GLY A 73 -12.09 -2.15 11.79
N GLY A 74 -11.42 -2.52 12.89
CA GLY A 74 -10.04 -3.02 12.88
C GLY A 74 -8.95 -1.93 12.89
N PHE A 75 -9.32 -0.67 13.06
CA PHE A 75 -8.42 0.46 13.27
C PHE A 75 -8.94 1.35 14.41
N LEU A 76 -8.02 1.84 15.25
CA LEU A 76 -8.35 2.75 16.34
C LEU A 76 -8.28 4.21 15.85
N ILE A 77 -9.30 4.99 16.18
CA ILE A 77 -9.40 6.40 15.79
C ILE A 77 -8.89 7.27 16.94
N GLU A 78 -7.91 8.13 16.65
CA GLU A 78 -7.36 9.09 17.61
C GLU A 78 -8.29 10.31 17.70
N GLN A 79 -8.87 10.55 18.88
CA GLN A 79 -9.72 11.72 19.10
C GLN A 79 -8.89 12.87 19.66
N ARG A 80 -8.55 13.86 18.82
CA ARG A 80 -7.94 15.12 19.28
C ARG A 80 -8.97 15.96 20.03
N THR A 81 -8.83 16.06 21.34
CA THR A 81 -9.67 16.93 22.17
C THR A 81 -9.19 18.38 22.04
N GLY A 82 -9.98 19.22 21.37
CA GLY A 82 -9.75 20.66 21.29
C GLY A 82 -10.21 21.38 22.57
N GLY A 83 -9.25 21.97 23.27
CA GLY A 83 -9.24 23.34 23.84
C GLY A 83 -10.28 23.77 24.88
N SER A 84 -9.80 24.07 26.11
CA SER A 84 -10.19 25.28 26.84
C SER A 84 -9.08 25.78 27.78
N LYS A 85 -8.49 26.92 27.37
CA LYS A 85 -8.03 28.10 28.14
C LYS A 85 -6.95 28.04 29.24
N GLU A 86 -5.96 28.91 28.97
CA GLU A 86 -5.25 29.87 29.85
C GLU A 86 -4.18 29.31 30.80
N ASP A 87 -2.90 29.46 30.38
CA ASP A 87 -1.80 30.00 31.19
C ASP A 87 -0.57 30.23 30.27
N GLU A 88 -0.20 31.49 30.05
CA GLU A 88 1.19 31.90 29.77
C GLU A 88 1.90 31.93 31.14
N PRO A 89 3.17 31.48 31.30
CA PRO A 89 4.30 32.05 30.56
C PRO A 89 5.51 31.10 30.33
N THR A 90 6.55 31.68 29.72
CA THR A 90 7.99 31.30 29.66
C THR A 90 8.49 30.71 28.35
N VAL A 91 9.29 31.53 27.66
CA VAL A 91 10.07 31.23 26.48
C VAL A 91 11.24 30.34 26.91
N ASP A 92 11.13 29.04 26.67
CA ASP A 92 12.29 28.16 26.54
C ASP A 92 12.37 27.76 25.07
N GLU A 93 13.43 28.22 24.41
CA GLU A 93 13.80 27.79 23.06
C GLU A 93 14.11 26.29 23.09
N LYS A 94 13.09 25.46 22.84
CA LYS A 94 13.30 24.08 22.40
C LYS A 94 13.24 24.05 20.89
N GLU A 95 14.40 23.83 20.29
CA GLU A 95 14.54 23.43 18.89
C GLU A 95 13.54 22.30 18.57
N PRO A 96 12.85 22.35 17.43
CA PRO A 96 11.92 21.29 17.06
C PRO A 96 12.69 19.99 16.87
N GLU A 97 12.40 18.97 17.68
CA GLU A 97 12.82 17.58 17.44
C GLU A 97 12.21 17.13 16.09
N VAL A 98 12.98 17.32 15.03
CA VAL A 98 12.69 16.76 13.71
C VAL A 98 13.10 15.29 13.76
N ASP A 99 12.11 14.40 14.00
CA ASP A 99 12.19 12.96 13.68
C ASP A 99 12.17 12.75 12.15
N SER A 100 12.99 13.52 11.44
CA SER A 100 13.31 13.33 10.04
C SER A 100 14.54 12.45 9.99
N VAL A 101 14.38 11.19 9.59
CA VAL A 101 15.53 10.36 9.18
C VAL A 101 16.35 11.20 8.21
N PRO A 102 17.63 11.53 8.49
CA PRO A 102 18.45 12.23 7.52
C PRO A 102 18.64 11.27 6.35
N LEU A 103 17.85 11.43 5.29
CA LEU A 103 18.28 10.96 4.00
C LEU A 103 19.60 11.69 3.74
N PRO A 104 20.68 10.99 3.36
CA PRO A 104 21.87 11.66 2.85
C PRO A 104 21.47 12.39 1.57
N VAL A 105 21.04 13.64 1.71
CA VAL A 105 20.89 14.56 0.60
C VAL A 105 22.32 14.98 0.30
N GLU A 106 22.86 14.50 -0.82
CA GLU A 106 24.13 15.01 -1.33
C GLU A 106 23.87 16.46 -1.75
N PHE A 107 24.52 17.40 -1.07
CA PHE A 107 24.44 18.83 -1.38
C PHE A 107 25.62 19.20 -2.28
N ASP A 108 25.33 19.82 -3.41
CA ASP A 108 26.33 20.38 -4.31
C ASP A 108 26.69 21.81 -3.88
N GLU A 109 27.93 22.26 -4.14
CA GLU A 109 28.44 23.58 -3.77
C GLU A 109 28.46 24.53 -4.96
N CYS A 110 27.97 25.76 -4.78
CA CYS A 110 28.02 26.80 -5.80
C CYS A 110 29.45 27.29 -6.02
N LEU A 111 29.93 27.29 -7.27
CA LEU A 111 31.31 27.70 -7.60
C LEU A 111 31.56 29.21 -7.45
N GLU A 112 30.51 30.05 -7.43
CA GLU A 112 30.64 31.50 -7.30
C GLU A 112 30.57 31.99 -5.85
N CYS A 113 29.66 31.43 -5.03
CA CYS A 113 29.48 31.88 -3.64
C CYS A 113 29.88 30.84 -2.57
N GLY A 114 30.10 29.57 -2.95
CA GLY A 114 30.47 28.49 -2.02
C GLY A 114 29.30 27.93 -1.20
N ASP A 115 28.08 28.43 -1.39
CA ASP A 115 26.91 27.95 -0.65
C ASP A 115 26.47 26.57 -1.13
N ARG A 116 26.08 25.73 -0.16
CA ARG A 116 25.52 24.38 -0.40
C ARG A 116 24.07 24.46 -0.80
N PHE A 117 23.70 23.78 -1.88
CA PHE A 117 22.32 23.65 -2.32
C PHE A 117 21.95 22.17 -2.54
N ALA A 118 20.71 21.82 -2.21
CA ALA A 118 20.17 20.48 -2.46
C ALA A 118 19.73 20.32 -3.92
N ASP A 119 19.13 21.37 -4.47
CA ASP A 119 18.63 21.41 -5.84
C ASP A 119 19.32 22.55 -6.58
N SER A 120 20.08 22.21 -7.64
CA SER A 120 20.64 23.22 -8.53
C SER A 120 19.53 23.87 -9.34
N TRP A 121 19.49 25.21 -9.39
CA TRP A 121 18.61 25.91 -10.34
C TRP A 121 18.82 25.39 -11.76
N LEU A 122 20.06 25.13 -12.17
CA LEU A 122 20.39 24.50 -13.46
C LEU A 122 19.79 23.09 -13.62
N MET A 123 19.70 22.26 -12.57
CA MET A 123 19.01 20.97 -12.72
C MET A 123 17.50 21.12 -12.85
N ALA A 124 16.93 22.13 -12.18
CA ALA A 124 15.49 22.40 -12.20
C ALA A 124 15.02 23.07 -13.51
N THR A 125 15.83 23.95 -14.09
CA THR A 125 15.43 24.83 -15.21
C THR A 125 16.16 24.55 -16.52
N PHE A 126 17.20 23.72 -16.52
CA PHE A 126 18.03 23.59 -17.72
C PHE A 126 17.60 22.42 -18.60
N GLY A 127 16.89 22.76 -19.67
CA GLY A 127 16.66 21.86 -20.80
C GLY A 127 15.53 22.32 -21.72
N TYR A 128 15.68 22.12 -23.03
CA TYR A 128 14.62 22.41 -24.01
C TYR A 128 13.33 21.60 -23.76
N LYS A 129 13.40 20.55 -22.92
CA LYS A 129 12.25 19.76 -22.47
C LYS A 129 11.26 20.59 -21.65
N GLU A 130 11.71 21.63 -20.95
CA GLU A 130 10.82 22.57 -20.26
C GLU A 130 9.90 23.29 -21.24
N TYR A 131 10.41 23.63 -22.41
CA TYR A 131 9.67 24.25 -23.51
C TYR A 131 8.82 23.25 -24.33
N LEU A 132 8.75 21.99 -23.88
CA LEU A 132 8.00 20.91 -24.54
C LEU A 132 8.32 20.75 -26.04
N LEU A 133 9.54 21.13 -26.44
CA LEU A 133 10.01 21.03 -27.81
C LEU A 133 10.41 19.59 -28.18
N LYS A 134 10.14 19.20 -29.43
CA LYS A 134 10.56 17.91 -29.99
C LYS A 134 11.84 18.07 -30.80
N ASP A 135 12.55 16.97 -31.06
CA ASP A 135 13.79 16.99 -31.86
C ASP A 135 13.58 17.61 -33.26
N CYS A 136 12.42 17.37 -33.89
CA CYS A 136 12.08 18.01 -35.17
C CYS A 136 11.96 19.54 -35.07
N ASP A 137 11.55 20.04 -33.91
CA ASP A 137 11.43 21.48 -33.67
C ASP A 137 12.81 22.13 -33.52
N LEU A 138 13.88 21.37 -33.26
CA LEU A 138 15.26 21.87 -33.19
C LEU A 138 16.02 21.65 -34.51
N ASP A 139 15.92 20.43 -35.07
CA ASP A 139 16.77 19.98 -36.17
C ASP A 139 16.18 20.24 -37.57
N LYS A 140 14.85 20.37 -37.72
CA LYS A 140 14.17 20.45 -39.03
C LYS A 140 13.52 21.81 -39.34
N ARG A 141 13.03 22.52 -38.32
CA ARG A 141 12.39 23.82 -38.52
C ARG A 141 13.42 24.87 -38.95
N GLU A 142 13.07 25.66 -39.95
CA GLU A 142 13.90 26.76 -40.43
C GLU A 142 13.74 28.00 -39.52
N PRO A 143 14.83 28.70 -39.17
CA PRO A 143 16.23 28.33 -39.37
C PRO A 143 16.67 27.21 -38.40
N VAL A 144 17.47 26.27 -38.86
CA VAL A 144 17.97 25.17 -37.99
C VAL A 144 18.82 25.76 -36.86
N LEU A 145 18.54 25.34 -35.63
CA LEU A 145 19.25 25.87 -34.47
C LEU A 145 20.69 25.32 -34.43
N LYS A 146 21.64 26.24 -34.27
CA LYS A 146 23.05 25.87 -34.09
C LYS A 146 23.27 25.39 -32.66
N PHE A 147 24.15 24.42 -32.50
CA PHE A 147 24.52 23.88 -31.19
C PHE A 147 26.02 23.63 -31.12
N ILE A 148 26.54 23.55 -29.90
CA ILE A 148 27.92 23.12 -29.60
C ILE A 148 27.85 21.68 -29.12
N SER A 149 28.62 20.77 -29.72
CA SER A 149 28.74 19.40 -29.21
C SER A 149 29.85 19.30 -28.17
N ARG A 150 29.55 18.65 -27.04
CA ARG A 150 30.49 18.36 -25.95
C ARG A 150 30.35 16.92 -25.49
N LYS A 151 31.41 16.36 -24.93
CA LYS A 151 31.33 15.05 -24.26
C LYS A 151 30.47 15.18 -23.00
N ASN A 152 29.68 14.16 -22.69
CA ASN A 152 28.83 14.20 -21.51
C ASN A 152 29.70 14.21 -20.22
N PRO A 153 29.50 15.20 -19.31
CA PRO A 153 30.35 15.36 -18.13
C PRO A 153 30.20 14.23 -17.11
N HIS A 154 29.03 13.59 -17.03
CA HIS A 154 28.79 12.50 -16.07
C HIS A 154 29.44 11.19 -16.52
N ASN A 155 29.41 10.89 -17.82
CA ASN A 155 30.11 9.73 -18.36
C ASN A 155 30.53 9.99 -19.80
N VAL A 156 31.85 10.03 -20.00
CA VAL A 156 32.48 10.32 -21.29
C VAL A 156 32.16 9.26 -22.35
N ARG A 157 31.78 8.04 -21.95
CA ARG A 157 31.35 6.98 -22.88
C ARG A 157 29.92 7.18 -23.39
N TRP A 158 29.11 8.01 -22.74
CA TRP A 158 27.81 8.38 -23.27
C TRP A 158 27.96 9.24 -24.53
N GLY A 159 26.91 9.31 -25.34
CA GLY A 159 26.90 10.13 -26.54
C GLY A 159 27.20 11.61 -26.27
N GLU A 160 27.58 12.34 -27.32
CA GLU A 160 27.83 13.77 -27.24
C GLU A 160 26.55 14.53 -26.85
N MET A 161 26.72 15.47 -25.92
CA MET A 161 25.72 16.43 -25.51
C MET A 161 25.66 17.59 -26.52
N LYS A 162 24.45 17.94 -26.94
CA LYS A 162 24.19 19.16 -27.72
C LYS A 162 23.83 20.31 -26.78
N LEU A 163 24.58 21.41 -26.87
CA LEU A 163 24.34 22.64 -26.12
C LEU A 163 23.77 23.70 -27.06
N TYR A 164 22.56 24.15 -26.77
CA TYR A 164 21.85 25.19 -27.54
C TYR A 164 21.89 26.51 -26.78
N LEU A 165 21.77 27.63 -27.50
CA LEU A 165 21.61 28.94 -26.88
C LEU A 165 20.19 29.07 -26.32
N HIS A 166 20.07 29.48 -25.05
CA HIS A 166 18.78 29.55 -24.35
C HIS A 166 17.78 30.47 -25.06
N ILE A 167 18.21 31.67 -25.43
CA ILE A 167 17.38 32.66 -26.16
C ILE A 167 16.79 32.07 -27.46
N GLN A 168 17.57 31.26 -28.18
CA GLN A 168 17.10 30.62 -29.41
C GLN A 168 16.04 29.54 -29.16
N ILE A 169 16.14 28.83 -28.03
CA ILE A 169 15.14 27.86 -27.61
C ILE A 169 13.84 28.56 -27.24
N GLU A 170 13.91 29.68 -26.52
CA GLU A 170 12.74 30.49 -26.14
C GLU A 170 12.00 31.02 -27.38
N GLU A 171 12.73 31.61 -28.33
CA GLU A 171 12.16 32.05 -29.60
C GLU A 171 11.52 30.88 -30.36
N ARG A 172 12.19 29.71 -30.38
CA ARG A 172 11.64 28.51 -31.01
C ARG A 172 10.39 27.99 -30.29
N ALA A 173 10.35 28.08 -28.97
CA ALA A 173 9.19 27.72 -28.17
C ALA A 173 8.00 28.63 -28.48
N LEU A 174 8.23 29.94 -28.55
CA LEU A 174 7.21 30.91 -28.97
C LEU A 174 6.73 30.64 -30.40
N GLN A 175 7.61 30.27 -31.33
CA GLN A 175 7.21 29.87 -32.69
C GLN A 175 6.35 28.60 -32.73
N VAL A 176 6.61 27.63 -31.85
CA VAL A 176 5.88 26.35 -31.80
C VAL A 176 4.54 26.48 -31.09
N TRP A 177 4.51 27.18 -29.96
CA TRP A 177 3.34 27.30 -29.08
C TRP A 177 2.52 28.58 -29.31
N GLY A 178 3.05 29.53 -30.07
CA GLY A 178 2.44 30.82 -30.40
C GLY A 178 2.55 31.86 -29.28
N SER A 179 2.34 31.45 -28.03
CA SER A 179 2.48 32.30 -26.85
C SER A 179 3.00 31.52 -25.65
N GLU A 180 3.59 32.23 -24.70
CA GLU A 180 4.03 31.65 -23.42
C GLU A 180 2.85 31.07 -22.63
N GLU A 181 1.69 31.73 -22.67
CA GLU A 181 0.48 31.23 -22.01
C GLU A 181 0.06 29.84 -22.50
N ASN A 182 0.20 29.56 -23.81
CA ASN A 182 -0.15 28.26 -24.37
C ASN A 182 0.81 27.16 -23.90
N LEU A 183 2.11 27.50 -23.78
CA LEU A 183 3.11 26.58 -23.24
C LEU A 183 2.81 26.24 -21.78
N VAL A 184 2.47 27.24 -20.95
CA VAL A 184 2.10 27.04 -19.54
C VAL A 184 0.84 26.18 -19.42
N LYS A 185 -0.22 26.51 -20.18
CA LYS A 185 -1.47 25.72 -20.21
C LYS A 185 -1.20 24.26 -20.60
N GLU A 186 -0.36 24.01 -21.60
CA GLU A 186 0.00 22.65 -21.99
C GLU A 186 0.82 21.92 -20.91
N LYS A 187 1.69 22.64 -20.18
CA LYS A 187 2.46 22.08 -19.05
C LYS A 187 1.49 21.62 -17.94
N GLU A 188 0.54 22.47 -17.56
CA GLU A 188 -0.50 22.16 -16.58
C GLU A 188 -1.34 20.95 -17.00
N LEU A 189 -1.82 20.91 -18.25
CA LEU A 189 -2.58 19.77 -18.78
C LEU A 189 -1.78 18.46 -18.76
N ARG A 190 -0.47 18.50 -18.98
CA ARG A 190 0.40 17.31 -18.90
C ARG A 190 0.60 16.87 -17.46
N ASP A 191 0.64 17.80 -16.51
CA ASP A 191 0.77 17.49 -15.09
C ASP A 191 -0.52 16.86 -14.54
N GLU A 192 -1.68 17.41 -14.89
CA GLU A 192 -2.98 16.81 -14.57
C GLU A 192 -3.11 15.39 -15.13
N LYS A 193 -2.71 15.17 -16.40
CA LYS A 193 -2.71 13.83 -17.01
C LYS A 193 -1.75 12.88 -16.29
N ARG A 194 -0.58 13.36 -15.85
CA ARG A 194 0.37 12.56 -15.05
C ARG A 194 -0.25 12.16 -13.71
N GLU A 195 -0.94 13.06 -13.02
CA GLU A 195 -1.63 12.72 -11.77
C GLU A 195 -2.77 11.72 -11.99
N VAL A 196 -3.60 11.92 -13.01
CA VAL A 196 -4.68 10.98 -13.36
C VAL A 196 -4.11 9.58 -13.67
N THR A 197 -3.00 9.49 -14.40
CA THR A 197 -2.38 8.20 -14.73
C THR A 197 -1.74 7.53 -13.50
N LYS A 198 -1.13 8.28 -12.59
CA LYS A 198 -0.64 7.77 -11.30
C LYS A 198 -1.78 7.18 -10.47
N VAL A 199 -2.89 7.91 -10.33
CA VAL A 199 -4.07 7.45 -9.59
C VAL A 199 -4.67 6.19 -10.22
N LYS A 200 -4.84 6.16 -11.55
CA LYS A 200 -5.32 4.97 -12.28
C LYS A 200 -4.41 3.76 -12.06
N LYS A 201 -3.08 3.95 -12.14
CA LYS A 201 -2.09 2.89 -11.91
C LYS A 201 -2.16 2.36 -10.48
N TYR A 202 -2.31 3.24 -9.49
CA TYR A 202 -2.49 2.87 -8.09
C TYR A 202 -3.78 2.06 -7.87
N ASN A 203 -4.91 2.54 -8.39
CA ASN A 203 -6.19 1.84 -8.28
C ASN A 203 -6.17 0.47 -8.98
N LYS A 204 -5.48 0.36 -10.12
CA LYS A 204 -5.26 -0.92 -10.81
C LYS A 204 -4.48 -1.89 -9.92
N ARG A 205 -3.35 -1.45 -9.35
CA ARG A 205 -2.54 -2.25 -8.42
C ARG A 205 -3.34 -2.71 -7.19
N LEU A 206 -4.16 -1.82 -6.60
CA LEU A 206 -5.04 -2.19 -5.49
C LEU A 206 -6.11 -3.21 -5.89
N LYS A 207 -6.64 -3.12 -7.11
CA LYS A 207 -7.59 -4.12 -7.62
C LYS A 207 -6.92 -5.48 -7.79
N GLU A 208 -5.73 -5.52 -8.38
CA GLU A 208 -4.92 -6.74 -8.53
C GLU A 208 -4.63 -7.36 -7.16
N LEU A 209 -4.12 -6.57 -6.21
CA LEU A 209 -3.85 -7.03 -4.85
C LEU A 209 -5.10 -7.63 -4.15
N ARG A 210 -6.26 -7.00 -4.32
CA ARG A 210 -7.54 -7.53 -3.79
C ARG A 210 -7.96 -8.84 -4.44
N MET A 211 -7.67 -9.02 -5.74
CA MET A 211 -7.96 -10.28 -6.41
C MET A 211 -7.03 -11.40 -5.93
N ASP A 212 -5.74 -11.12 -5.77
CA ASP A 212 -4.76 -12.08 -5.26
C ASP A 212 -5.07 -12.51 -3.82
N MET A 213 -5.45 -11.58 -2.95
CA MET A 213 -5.88 -11.93 -1.59
C MET A 213 -7.16 -12.78 -1.62
N ARG A 214 -8.12 -12.47 -2.50
CA ARG A 214 -9.36 -13.26 -2.61
C ARG A 214 -9.11 -14.66 -3.15
N SER A 215 -8.29 -14.82 -4.18
CA SER A 215 -8.00 -16.13 -4.74
C SER A 215 -7.34 -17.05 -3.71
N SER A 216 -6.49 -16.51 -2.82
CA SER A 216 -5.90 -17.29 -1.71
C SER A 216 -6.93 -17.83 -0.69
N LEU A 217 -8.10 -17.20 -0.56
CA LEU A 217 -9.19 -17.69 0.29
C LEU A 217 -10.14 -18.65 -0.45
N TYR A 218 -10.19 -18.57 -1.78
CA TYR A 218 -11.09 -19.32 -2.65
C TYR A 218 -10.35 -20.35 -3.50
N ASP A 219 -9.26 -20.93 -3.00
CA ASP A 219 -8.63 -22.09 -3.63
C ASP A 219 -9.60 -23.29 -3.57
N LYS A 220 -10.47 -23.37 -4.58
CA LYS A 220 -11.42 -24.46 -4.84
C LYS A 220 -10.76 -25.84 -4.95
N ARG A 221 -9.43 -25.90 -4.98
CA ARG A 221 -8.66 -27.15 -4.91
C ARG A 221 -8.81 -27.85 -3.56
N GLU A 222 -9.09 -27.10 -2.48
CA GLU A 222 -9.38 -27.71 -1.16
C GLU A 222 -10.87 -27.96 -0.94
N THR A 223 -11.78 -27.11 -1.44
CA THR A 223 -13.23 -27.25 -1.21
C THR A 223 -13.98 -28.11 -2.22
N SER A 224 -13.45 -28.31 -3.42
CA SER A 224 -14.01 -29.21 -4.42
C SER A 224 -12.90 -29.97 -5.13
N LYS A 225 -12.34 -30.98 -4.46
CA LYS A 225 -11.59 -32.02 -5.17
C LYS A 225 -12.56 -32.66 -6.17
N ALA A 226 -12.32 -32.45 -7.46
CA ALA A 226 -13.02 -33.15 -8.51
C ALA A 226 -12.81 -34.66 -8.28
N HIS A 227 -13.87 -35.34 -7.87
CA HIS A 227 -13.91 -36.78 -7.70
C HIS A 227 -15.22 -37.26 -8.32
N THR A 228 -15.25 -38.51 -8.74
CA THR A 228 -16.47 -39.15 -9.23
C THR A 228 -17.37 -39.43 -8.02
N HIS A 229 -18.61 -38.95 -8.04
CA HIS A 229 -19.55 -39.19 -6.94
C HIS A 229 -19.97 -40.66 -6.92
N SER A 230 -19.65 -41.37 -5.83
CA SER A 230 -20.36 -42.59 -5.44
C SER A 230 -21.56 -42.19 -4.57
N TRP A 231 -22.72 -42.79 -4.83
CA TRP A 231 -23.98 -42.46 -4.17
C TRP A 231 -24.32 -43.53 -3.14
N ASP A 232 -24.72 -43.11 -1.94
CA ASP A 232 -25.22 -44.00 -0.89
C ASP A 232 -26.54 -44.67 -1.31
N GLU A 233 -26.80 -45.88 -0.80
CA GLU A 233 -28.04 -46.65 -1.03
C GLU A 233 -29.27 -46.05 -0.31
N ASP A 234 -29.06 -45.11 0.62
CA ASP A 234 -30.11 -44.46 1.41
C ASP A 234 -30.79 -43.31 0.61
N GLU A 235 -31.62 -43.67 -0.38
CA GLU A 235 -32.48 -42.74 -1.14
C GLU A 235 -33.65 -42.25 -0.26
N VAL A 236 -33.79 -40.94 -0.07
CA VAL A 236 -34.92 -40.33 0.66
C VAL A 236 -35.94 -39.80 -0.34
N TYR A 237 -37.15 -40.33 -0.30
CA TYR A 237 -38.28 -39.88 -1.13
C TYR A 237 -39.03 -38.73 -0.46
N ASN A 238 -39.35 -37.70 -1.23
CA ASN A 238 -40.15 -36.56 -0.80
C ASN A 238 -41.54 -36.61 -1.47
N GLU A 239 -42.56 -36.95 -0.67
CA GLU A 239 -43.94 -37.16 -1.13
C GLU A 239 -44.62 -35.89 -1.68
N GLU A 240 -44.21 -34.70 -1.25
CA GLU A 240 -44.86 -33.44 -1.67
C GLU A 240 -44.44 -32.99 -3.08
N GLU A 241 -43.22 -33.36 -3.49
CA GLU A 241 -42.61 -32.92 -4.75
C GLU A 241 -42.36 -34.09 -5.72
N ASP A 242 -42.71 -35.32 -5.36
CA ASP A 242 -42.45 -36.54 -6.15
C ASP A 242 -40.97 -36.73 -6.56
N THR A 243 -40.04 -36.29 -5.70
CA THR A 243 -38.59 -36.33 -5.97
C THR A 243 -37.82 -37.24 -5.00
N TYR A 244 -36.70 -37.76 -5.46
CA TYR A 244 -35.76 -38.58 -4.69
C TYR A 244 -34.47 -37.79 -4.43
N THR A 245 -33.98 -37.83 -3.19
CA THR A 245 -32.70 -37.22 -2.80
C THR A 245 -31.67 -38.30 -2.47
N ARG A 246 -30.50 -38.27 -3.11
CA ARG A 246 -29.35 -39.14 -2.79
C ARG A 246 -28.15 -38.31 -2.34
N LYS A 247 -27.30 -38.86 -1.47
CA LYS A 247 -26.08 -38.19 -0.97
C LYS A 247 -24.84 -38.95 -1.42
N CYS A 248 -23.76 -38.21 -1.68
CA CYS A 248 -22.48 -38.78 -2.07
C CYS A 248 -21.65 -39.12 -0.84
N GLU A 249 -21.18 -40.36 -0.76
CA GLU A 249 -20.39 -40.92 0.35
C GLU A 249 -19.10 -40.13 0.64
N SER A 250 -18.41 -39.71 -0.42
CA SER A 250 -17.05 -39.16 -0.32
C SER A 250 -16.99 -37.66 -0.05
N CYS A 251 -18.06 -36.92 -0.35
CA CYS A 251 -18.06 -35.46 -0.19
C CYS A 251 -19.35 -34.85 0.39
N GLY A 252 -20.36 -35.67 0.68
CA GLY A 252 -21.62 -35.20 1.25
C GLY A 252 -22.46 -34.32 0.31
N HIS A 253 -22.17 -34.32 -1.00
CA HIS A 253 -22.99 -33.62 -1.99
C HIS A 253 -24.35 -34.30 -2.11
N GLN A 254 -25.44 -33.53 -2.20
CA GLN A 254 -26.80 -34.05 -2.30
C GLN A 254 -27.35 -33.74 -3.70
N GLU A 255 -27.92 -34.75 -4.35
CA GLU A 255 -28.57 -34.62 -5.66
C GLU A 255 -30.04 -35.03 -5.54
N THR A 256 -30.93 -34.15 -6.02
CA THR A 256 -32.37 -34.38 -6.11
C THR A 256 -32.76 -34.68 -7.56
N TYR A 257 -33.42 -35.81 -7.80
CA TYR A 257 -33.81 -36.26 -9.14
C TYR A 257 -35.19 -36.94 -9.13
N GLU A 258 -35.83 -37.00 -10.29
CA GLU A 258 -37.09 -37.70 -10.51
C GLU A 258 -36.81 -39.11 -11.07
N LYS A 259 -37.51 -40.13 -10.58
CA LYS A 259 -37.39 -41.52 -11.05
C LYS A 259 -38.57 -41.84 -11.96
N MET A 260 -38.28 -42.06 -13.24
CA MET A 260 -39.28 -42.40 -14.27
C MET A 260 -39.72 -43.87 -14.20
#